data_AF-A0A3C1RDW8-F1
#
_entry.id   AF-A0A3C1RDW8-F1
#
_cell.length_a   1.000
_cell.length_b   1.000
_cell.length_c   1.000
_cell.angle_alpha   90.00
_cell.angle_beta   90.00
_cell.angle_gamma   90.00
#
_symmetry.space_group_name_H-M   'P 1'
#
loop_
_entity.id
_entity.type
_entity.pdbx_description
1 polymer ?
#
loop_
_entity_poly.entity_id
_entity_poly.type
_entity_poly.pdbx_seq_one_letter_code
_entity_poly.pdbx_strand_id
1 'polypeptide(L)'
;MTGIGVAHTSFIGSMHGVYYSDAYASFSFVPAFKTGQQPIYGVKLGADVGGGLMILGTELFYAWQNSVNDFFIIPRIGIGINYVHITYGRSISTTNYRLLMLGKNAFTLVMNIPFKSKDLLAKGKRTN
;
A
#
# COMPACT_ATOMS: atom_id res chain seq x y z
N MET A 1 -7.39 6.97 7.86
CA MET A 1 -7.51 7.14 6.39
C MET A 1 -8.02 5.83 5.85
N THR A 2 -9.04 5.87 5.01
CA THR A 2 -9.63 4.68 4.39
C THR A 2 -9.56 4.84 2.89
N GLY A 3 -9.25 3.77 2.16
CA GLY A 3 -9.15 3.83 0.71
C GLY A 3 -9.56 2.52 0.07
N ILE A 4 -9.94 2.60 -1.19
CA ILE A 4 -10.25 1.46 -2.05
C ILE A 4 -9.38 1.56 -3.30
N GLY A 5 -8.89 0.42 -3.79
CA GLY A 5 -7.97 0.40 -4.91
C GLY A 5 -7.87 -0.94 -5.59
N VAL A 6 -7.01 -0.97 -6.59
CA VAL A 6 -6.65 -2.15 -7.37
C VAL A 6 -5.16 -2.39 -7.25
N ALA A 7 -4.78 -3.65 -7.17
CA ALA A 7 -3.40 -4.09 -7.08
C ALA A 7 -3.11 -5.13 -8.15
N HIS A 8 -1.90 -5.09 -8.68
CA HIS A 8 -1.31 -6.15 -9.46
C HIS A 8 -0.20 -6.81 -8.63
N THR A 9 -0.37 -8.11 -8.37
CA THR A 9 0.55 -8.92 -7.58
C THR A 9 1.23 -9.94 -8.47
N SER A 10 2.55 -10.00 -8.40
CA SER A 10 3.37 -11.05 -9.01
C SER A 10 4.04 -11.87 -7.92
N PHE A 11 3.96 -13.19 -8.04
CA PHE A 11 4.60 -14.14 -7.13
C PHE A 11 5.77 -14.83 -7.83
N ILE A 12 6.89 -14.93 -7.12
CA ILE A 12 8.07 -15.68 -7.55
C ILE A 12 8.30 -16.78 -6.51
N GLY A 13 8.00 -18.02 -6.89
CA GLY A 13 8.29 -19.20 -6.08
C GLY A 13 9.76 -19.61 -6.23
N SER A 14 10.44 -19.87 -5.12
CA SER A 14 11.80 -20.42 -5.11
C SER A 14 11.91 -21.58 -4.10
N MET A 15 12.99 -22.36 -4.18
CA MET A 15 13.31 -23.37 -3.15
C MET A 15 13.50 -22.78 -1.75
N HIS A 16 13.69 -21.46 -1.62
CA HIS A 16 13.96 -20.74 -0.38
C HIS A 16 12.74 -19.96 0.16
N GLY A 17 11.56 -20.11 -0.47
CA GLY A 17 10.32 -19.43 -0.05
C GLY A 17 9.60 -18.71 -1.19
N VAL A 18 8.49 -18.08 -0.83
CA VAL A 18 7.65 -17.26 -1.73
C VAL A 18 8.08 -15.80 -1.60
N TYR A 19 8.45 -15.21 -2.72
CA TYR A 19 8.64 -13.77 -2.87
C TYR A 19 7.46 -13.20 -3.65
N TYR A 20 7.14 -11.94 -3.38
CA TYR A 20 6.13 -11.23 -4.15
C TYR A 20 6.54 -9.79 -4.41
N SER A 21 5.98 -9.24 -5.48
CA SER A 21 6.02 -7.83 -5.79
C SER A 21 4.62 -7.35 -6.11
N ASP A 22 4.19 -6.29 -5.43
CA ASP A 22 2.89 -5.66 -5.60
C ASP A 22 3.08 -4.25 -6.16
N ALA A 23 2.22 -3.87 -7.09
CA ALA A 23 2.03 -2.48 -7.50
C ALA A 23 0.53 -2.16 -7.43
N TYR A 24 0.17 -1.04 -6.80
CA TYR A 24 -1.23 -0.69 -6.61
C TYR A 24 -1.50 0.79 -6.81
N ALA A 25 -2.77 1.06 -7.12
CA ALA A 25 -3.34 2.39 -7.15
C ALA A 25 -4.62 2.39 -6.31
N SER A 26 -4.80 3.40 -5.46
CA SER A 26 -6.02 3.52 -4.66
C SER A 26 -6.50 4.96 -4.53
N PHE A 27 -7.81 5.11 -4.39
CA PHE A 27 -8.43 6.34 -3.94
C PHE A 27 -8.54 6.30 -2.43
N SER A 28 -8.21 7.40 -1.77
CA SER A 28 -8.22 7.54 -0.31
C SER A 28 -9.06 8.71 0.14
N PHE A 29 -9.73 8.51 1.27
CA PHE A 29 -10.58 9.46 1.93
C PHE A 29 -10.21 9.55 3.42
N VAL A 30 -10.11 10.77 3.92
CA VAL A 30 -9.98 11.08 5.34
C VAL A 30 -11.15 11.96 5.74
N PRO A 31 -12.09 11.47 6.56
CA PRO A 31 -13.22 12.28 6.97
C PRO A 31 -12.78 13.42 7.88
N ALA A 32 -13.58 14.49 7.90
CA ALA A 32 -13.44 15.56 8.87
C ALA A 32 -13.95 15.09 10.23
N PHE A 33 -13.06 15.00 11.22
CA PHE A 33 -13.41 14.56 12.58
C PHE A 33 -13.72 15.72 13.54
N LYS A 34 -13.57 16.97 13.11
CA LYS A 34 -13.90 18.18 13.89
C LYS A 34 -14.72 19.16 13.06
N THR A 35 -15.65 19.84 13.72
CA THR A 35 -16.44 20.93 13.12
C THR A 35 -15.53 21.99 12.53
N GLY A 36 -15.75 22.37 11.27
CA GLY A 36 -14.93 23.34 10.53
C GLY A 36 -13.73 22.76 9.78
N GLN A 37 -13.43 21.46 9.94
CA GLN A 37 -12.48 20.77 9.07
C GLN A 37 -13.18 20.23 7.83
N GLN A 38 -12.49 20.25 6.70
CA GLN A 38 -12.96 19.65 5.46
C GLN A 38 -12.37 18.24 5.30
N PRO A 39 -13.06 17.31 4.62
CA PRO A 39 -12.46 16.03 4.29
C PRO A 39 -11.24 16.20 3.40
N ILE A 40 -10.30 15.26 3.51
CA ILE A 40 -9.15 15.16 2.61
C ILE A 40 -9.42 14.00 1.66
N TYR A 41 -9.22 14.26 0.37
CA TYR A 41 -9.25 13.25 -0.66
C TYR A 41 -7.85 13.06 -1.22
N GLY A 42 -7.60 11.89 -1.80
CA GLY A 42 -6.30 11.65 -2.39
C GLY A 42 -6.24 10.42 -3.26
N VAL A 43 -5.18 10.36 -4.06
CA VAL A 43 -4.81 9.18 -4.85
C VAL A 43 -3.47 8.69 -4.36
N LYS A 44 -3.36 7.37 -4.22
CA LYS A 44 -2.12 6.70 -3.84
C LYS A 44 -1.65 5.81 -4.95
N LEU A 45 -0.33 5.78 -5.13
CA LEU A 45 0.38 4.80 -5.93
C LEU A 45 1.42 4.16 -5.03
N GLY A 46 1.49 2.84 -5.00
CA GLY A 46 2.48 2.17 -4.18
C GLY A 46 3.06 0.96 -4.86
N ALA A 47 4.26 0.61 -4.41
CA ALA A 47 4.95 -0.60 -4.80
C ALA A 47 5.55 -1.25 -3.56
N ASP A 48 5.33 -2.55 -3.42
CA ASP A 48 5.84 -3.36 -2.33
C ASP A 48 6.60 -4.57 -2.88
N VAL A 49 7.63 -4.98 -2.18
CA VAL A 49 8.33 -6.24 -2.37
C VAL A 49 8.40 -6.95 -1.03
N GLY A 50 8.18 -8.26 -1.04
CA GLY A 50 8.20 -9.03 0.19
C GLY A 50 8.69 -10.46 -0.01
N GLY A 51 9.19 -11.03 1.07
CA GLY A 51 9.71 -12.39 1.13
C GLY A 51 10.09 -12.74 2.56
N GLY A 52 9.96 -14.02 2.93
CA GLY A 52 10.36 -14.49 4.27
C GLY A 52 9.74 -13.68 5.42
N LEU A 53 8.44 -13.36 5.32
CA LEU A 53 7.65 -12.53 6.24
C LEU A 53 7.91 -11.03 6.20
N MET A 54 9.01 -10.57 5.61
CA MET A 54 9.35 -9.15 5.53
C MET A 54 8.77 -8.48 4.30
N ILE A 55 8.49 -7.19 4.43
CA ILE A 55 7.93 -6.34 3.38
C ILE A 55 8.65 -5.01 3.39
N LEU A 56 9.08 -4.59 2.22
CA LEU A 56 9.62 -3.27 1.96
C LEU A 56 8.83 -2.64 0.83
N GLY A 57 8.60 -1.34 0.92
CA GLY A 57 7.96 -0.66 -0.18
C GLY A 57 7.90 0.83 -0.01
N THR A 58 7.20 1.46 -0.93
CA THR A 58 7.03 2.89 -0.96
C THR A 58 5.65 3.23 -1.46
N GLU A 59 5.06 4.26 -0.89
CA GLU A 59 3.78 4.81 -1.33
C GLU A 59 3.95 6.30 -1.63
N LEU A 60 3.48 6.71 -2.79
CA LEU A 60 3.24 8.09 -3.16
C LEU A 60 1.76 8.39 -2.89
N PHE A 61 1.49 9.49 -2.21
CA PHE A 61 0.14 9.93 -1.91
C PHE A 61 -0.03 11.39 -2.31
N TYR A 62 -0.86 11.63 -3.32
CA TYR A 62 -1.31 12.97 -3.66
C TYR A 62 -2.61 13.24 -2.92
N ALA A 63 -2.59 14.23 -2.03
CA ALA A 63 -3.74 14.61 -1.22
C ALA A 63 -4.17 16.03 -1.55
N TRP A 64 -5.48 16.28 -1.52
CA TRP A 64 -6.05 17.61 -1.70
C TRP A 64 -7.20 17.87 -0.73
N GLN A 65 -7.29 19.14 -0.34
CA GLN A 65 -8.33 19.69 0.53
C GLN A 65 -8.61 21.12 0.06
N ASN A 66 -9.77 21.36 -0.58
CA ASN A 66 -10.10 22.63 -1.23
C ASN A 66 -8.98 23.10 -2.19
N SER A 67 -8.33 24.21 -1.86
CA SER A 67 -7.27 24.84 -2.66
C SER A 67 -5.85 24.43 -2.25
N VAL A 68 -5.70 23.57 -1.24
CA VAL A 68 -4.41 23.08 -0.75
C VAL A 68 -4.21 21.65 -1.22
N ASN A 69 -3.06 21.37 -1.82
CA ASN A 69 -2.64 20.04 -2.21
C ASN A 69 -1.23 19.75 -1.69
N ASP A 70 -0.92 18.47 -1.54
CA ASP A 70 0.39 18.03 -1.08
C ASP A 70 0.70 16.65 -1.65
N PHE A 71 1.97 16.42 -1.95
CA PHE A 71 2.49 15.09 -2.27
C PHE A 71 3.28 14.56 -1.09
N PHE A 72 2.96 13.32 -0.69
CA PHE A 72 3.67 12.59 0.33
C PHE A 72 4.41 11.40 -0.27
N ILE A 73 5.66 11.24 0.14
CA ILE A 73 6.46 10.05 -0.08
C ILE A 73 6.50 9.28 1.22
N ILE A 74 6.13 8.01 1.20
CA ILE A 74 5.96 7.17 2.38
C ILE A 74 6.76 5.90 2.18
N PRO A 75 8.06 5.87 2.54
CA PRO A 75 8.78 4.61 2.66
C PRO A 75 8.10 3.75 3.74
N ARG A 76 7.95 2.46 3.44
CA ARG A 76 7.26 1.49 4.29
C ARG A 76 8.12 0.26 4.54
N ILE A 77 8.02 -0.24 5.76
CA ILE A 77 8.55 -1.52 6.19
C ILE A 77 7.46 -2.25 6.95
N GLY A 78 7.37 -3.56 6.77
CA GLY A 78 6.32 -4.33 7.39
C GLY A 78 6.61 -5.80 7.49
N ILE A 79 5.61 -6.48 8.05
CA ILE A 79 5.58 -7.92 8.18
C ILE A 79 4.24 -8.46 7.68
N GLY A 80 4.26 -9.65 7.11
CA GLY A 80 3.07 -10.29 6.58
C GLY A 80 3.10 -11.80 6.70
N ILE A 81 1.92 -12.39 6.83
CA ILE A 81 1.72 -13.83 6.81
C ILE A 81 0.64 -14.12 5.76
N ASN A 82 0.99 -14.89 4.74
CA ASN A 82 0.09 -15.25 3.62
C ASN A 82 -0.54 -14.01 2.96
N TYR A 83 -1.86 -13.86 3.09
CA TYR A 83 -2.67 -12.85 2.42
C TYR A 83 -2.83 -11.55 3.22
N VAL A 84 -2.35 -11.50 4.46
CA VAL A 84 -2.52 -10.33 5.33
C VAL A 84 -1.16 -9.77 5.69
N HIS A 85 -1.02 -8.46 5.58
CA HIS A 85 0.19 -7.79 6.02
C HIS A 85 -0.03 -6.43 6.65
N ILE A 86 0.88 -6.08 7.56
CA ILE A 86 0.91 -4.80 8.25
C ILE A 86 2.22 -4.11 7.87
N THR A 87 2.10 -2.88 7.38
CA THR A 87 3.24 -2.02 7.10
C THR A 87 3.16 -0.74 7.92
N TYR A 88 4.32 -0.28 8.37
CA TYR A 88 4.53 1.02 8.97
C TYR A 88 5.33 1.88 8.00
N GLY A 89 4.93 3.14 7.84
CA GLY A 89 5.68 4.10 7.05
C GLY A 89 5.67 5.50 7.66
N ARG A 90 6.69 6.28 7.31
CA ARG A 90 6.81 7.68 7.74
C ARG A 90 6.56 8.59 6.54
N SER A 91 5.52 9.41 6.60
CA SER A 91 5.15 10.32 5.52
C SER A 91 6.04 11.56 5.50
N ILE A 92 6.70 11.75 4.36
CA ILE A 92 7.52 12.89 4.02
C ILE A 92 6.71 13.76 3.06
N SER A 93 6.30 14.94 3.51
CA SER A 93 5.63 15.93 2.66
C SER A 93 6.66 16.62 1.78
N THR A 94 6.29 16.89 0.54
CA THR A 94 7.12 17.60 -0.45
C THR A 94 6.88 19.11 -0.42
N THR A 95 5.83 19.58 0.27
CA THR A 95 5.51 21.00 0.38
C THR A 95 5.71 21.52 1.81
N ASN A 96 5.90 22.83 1.94
CA ASN A 96 6.00 23.47 3.26
C ASN A 96 4.62 23.61 3.95
N TYR A 97 3.53 23.51 3.19
CA TYR A 97 2.16 23.66 3.68
C TYR A 97 1.51 22.31 3.88
N ARG A 98 2.02 21.58 4.88
CA ARG A 98 1.52 20.26 5.24
C ARG A 98 0.04 20.33 5.59
N LEU A 99 -0.76 19.44 5.01
CA LEU A 99 -2.13 19.18 5.47
C LEU A 99 -2.08 18.70 6.94
N LEU A 100 -2.41 19.59 7.88
CA LEU A 100 -2.24 19.41 9.33
C LEU A 100 -3.00 18.20 9.90
N MET A 101 -4.03 17.73 9.19
CA MET A 101 -4.79 16.53 9.57
C MET A 101 -4.08 15.22 9.20
N LEU A 102 -3.00 15.26 8.41
CA LEU A 102 -2.21 14.08 8.04
C LEU A 102 -0.99 13.92 8.94
N GLY A 103 -1.04 12.88 9.78
CA GLY A 103 0.04 12.48 10.68
C GLY A 103 1.34 12.12 9.94
N LYS A 104 2.47 12.11 10.66
CA LYS A 104 3.79 11.69 10.13
C LYS A 104 3.93 10.19 10.00
N ASN A 105 3.10 9.43 10.71
CA ASN A 105 3.16 7.98 10.80
C ASN A 105 1.93 7.41 10.12
N ALA A 106 2.13 6.43 9.26
CA ALA A 106 1.08 5.71 8.57
C ALA A 106 1.23 4.21 8.89
N PHE A 107 0.15 3.61 9.36
CA PHE A 107 0.01 2.16 9.45
C PHE A 107 -0.97 1.71 8.37
N THR A 108 -0.59 0.71 7.60
CA THR A 108 -1.44 0.13 6.57
C THR A 108 -1.62 -1.35 6.86
N LEU A 109 -2.88 -1.77 6.98
CA LEU A 109 -3.27 -3.17 6.99
C LEU A 109 -3.82 -3.49 5.60
N VAL A 110 -3.22 -4.48 4.94
CA VAL A 110 -3.65 -4.93 3.62
C VAL A 110 -4.07 -6.39 3.71
N MET A 111 -5.15 -6.70 3.01
CA MET A 111 -5.67 -8.05 2.85
C MET A 111 -5.79 -8.34 1.35
N ASN A 112 -4.92 -9.19 0.84
CA ASN A 112 -4.89 -9.61 -0.56
C ASN A 112 -5.82 -10.81 -0.76
N ILE A 113 -7.04 -10.58 -1.27
CA ILE A 113 -8.00 -11.65 -1.58
C ILE A 113 -7.77 -12.12 -3.03
N PRO A 114 -7.27 -13.35 -3.26
CA PRO A 114 -7.07 -13.85 -4.63
C PRO A 114 -8.40 -14.20 -5.29
N PHE A 115 -8.84 -13.42 -6.27
CA PHE A 115 -10.08 -13.70 -7.03
C PHE A 115 -9.90 -14.75 -8.14
N LYS A 116 -8.66 -14.97 -8.62
CA LYS A 116 -8.27 -16.06 -9.51
C LYS A 116 -6.83 -16.46 -9.24
N SER A 117 -6.64 -17.55 -8.50
CA SER A 117 -5.39 -18.30 -8.52
C SER A 117 -5.32 -19.01 -9.88
N LYS A 118 -4.52 -18.50 -10.83
CA LYS A 118 -4.01 -19.41 -11.86
C LYS A 118 -3.03 -20.29 -11.12
N ASP A 119 -3.40 -21.55 -10.94
CA ASP A 119 -2.62 -22.63 -10.36
C ASP A 119 -1.37 -22.91 -11.25
N LEU A 120 -0.46 -21.93 -11.31
CA LEU A 120 0.80 -22.02 -12.03
C LEU A 120 1.85 -22.71 -11.17
N LEU A 121 1.62 -22.80 -9.85
CA LEU A 121 2.44 -23.59 -8.93
C LEU A 121 2.15 -25.10 -9.04
N ALA A 122 0.97 -25.52 -9.54
CA ALA A 122 0.64 -26.93 -9.79
C ALA A 122 1.13 -27.46 -11.16
N LYS A 123 1.58 -26.59 -12.08
CA LYS A 123 2.06 -26.99 -13.42
C LYS A 123 3.58 -27.17 -13.53
N GLY A 124 4.30 -27.15 -12.40
CA GLY A 124 5.65 -27.66 -12.32
C GLY A 124 5.66 -29.17 -12.05
N LYS A 125 6.01 -29.96 -13.07
CA LYS A 125 6.33 -31.41 -13.05
C LYS A 125 5.18 -32.42 -13.16
N ARG A 126 4.78 -32.70 -14.39
CA ARG A 126 4.65 -34.08 -14.91
C ARG A 126 4.98 -34.10 -16.41
N THR A 127 6.27 -34.04 -16.71
CA THR A 127 6.83 -34.56 -17.96
C THR A 127 8.10 -35.31 -17.59
N ASN A 128 7.92 -36.61 -17.35
CA ASN A 128 8.85 -37.69 -17.65
C ASN A 128 8.00 -38.82 -18.21
#